data_AF-A0A9P6ACN5-F1
#
_entry.id   AF-A0A9P6ACN5-F1
#
_cell.length_a   1.000
_cell.length_b   1.000
_cell.length_c   1.000
_cell.angle_alpha   90.00
_cell.angle_beta   90.00
_cell.angle_gamma   90.00
#
_symmetry.space_group_name_H-M   'P 1'
#
loop_
_entity.id
_entity.type
_entity.pdbx_description
1 polymer ?
#
loop_
_entity_poly.entity_id
_entity_poly.type
_entity_poly.pdbx_seq_one_letter_code
_entity_poly.pdbx_strand_id
1 'polypeptide(L)'
;MPHEGAYLQRGNACLNCRRRKQRCDGGRPACRKCIHYKRASQCAYNDEKRLTRVQVLESRLQQLEGLIQMQNSSQDDAPSLDKPTPATSSHPRPGNSLSPYETDYSIPKRIADHLLVVFFQHLYHYNFPISIPRFRSIIDLPMTDARRPHPVLLNAIFILACQHTRESDSFQYREAFRARAYSHLEDKASHRSRPLDFILGISLIARSSLNVGDIHRARELAGIAMNLAIECNLHQIGSPSAASSNLLTPPANALELTERINLWCAPNNRATSIHGDVVLAVRVKATALLDRSRRLASNVASRSIDVTSPAFAREFLAVDQAVTRFRQSLPTCITQPSSWRIGILCYTVSMAHIYSLGAILHLHGLFSAGSETHRAAVVRAAKDLGNIVVEIDFVIRAEYTPLLG
;
A
#
# COMPACT_ATOMS: atom_id res chain seq x y z
N MET A 1 -61.86 -3.32 -6.79
CA MET A 1 -61.21 -2.71 -5.60
C MET A 1 -59.76 -2.41 -5.94
N PRO A 2 -59.34 -1.13 -6.10
CA PRO A 2 -57.98 -0.77 -6.44
C PRO A 2 -57.12 -0.74 -5.15
N HIS A 3 -56.08 -1.59 -5.07
CA HIS A 3 -55.16 -1.57 -3.93
C HIS A 3 -54.20 -0.39 -4.03
N GLU A 4 -54.24 0.45 -3.00
CA GLU A 4 -53.35 1.56 -2.70
C GLU A 4 -51.87 1.18 -2.86
N GLY A 5 -51.13 2.08 -3.52
CA GLY A 5 -49.69 1.98 -3.69
C GLY A 5 -48.97 2.20 -2.36
N ALA A 6 -48.73 1.11 -1.63
CA ALA A 6 -47.75 1.10 -0.56
C ALA A 6 -46.37 1.45 -1.15
N TYR A 7 -45.82 2.60 -0.77
CA TYR A 7 -44.50 3.03 -1.20
C TYR A 7 -43.45 2.08 -0.63
N LEU A 8 -42.78 1.34 -1.52
CA LEU A 8 -41.67 0.48 -1.15
C LEU A 8 -40.50 1.33 -0.61
N GLN A 9 -40.07 1.07 0.62
CA GLN A 9 -38.92 1.75 1.23
C GLN A 9 -37.66 1.66 0.32
N ARG A 10 -36.88 2.74 0.26
CA ARG A 10 -35.68 2.83 -0.61
C ARG A 10 -34.74 1.65 -0.33
N GLY A 11 -34.44 0.88 -1.38
CA GLY A 11 -33.51 -0.27 -1.29
C GLY A 11 -34.18 -1.64 -1.32
N ASN A 12 -35.51 -1.73 -1.19
CA ASN A 12 -36.23 -3.00 -1.09
C ASN A 12 -36.81 -3.53 -2.42
N ALA A 13 -36.47 -2.90 -3.56
CA ALA A 13 -36.87 -3.41 -4.88
C ALA A 13 -36.13 -4.71 -5.21
N CYS A 14 -36.81 -5.65 -5.89
CA CYS A 14 -36.16 -6.89 -6.33
C CYS A 14 -34.98 -6.60 -7.27
N LEU A 15 -34.01 -7.51 -7.30
CA LEU A 15 -32.76 -7.34 -8.08
C LEU A 15 -33.05 -7.11 -9.58
N ASN A 16 -34.10 -7.74 -10.12
CA ASN A 16 -34.48 -7.64 -11.52
C ASN A 16 -35.09 -6.27 -11.87
N CYS A 17 -35.99 -5.73 -11.04
CA CYS A 17 -36.52 -4.39 -11.21
C CYS A 17 -35.44 -3.31 -11.01
N ARG A 18 -34.49 -3.56 -10.11
CA ARG A 18 -33.35 -2.67 -9.86
C ARG A 18 -32.42 -2.58 -11.09
N ARG A 19 -32.01 -3.71 -11.67
CA ARG A 19 -31.20 -3.73 -12.90
C ARG A 19 -31.87 -3.01 -14.07
N ARG A 20 -33.19 -3.13 -14.18
CA ARG A 20 -34.00 -2.50 -15.24
C ARG A 20 -34.44 -1.07 -14.92
N LYS A 21 -34.00 -0.50 -13.80
CA LYS A 21 -34.36 0.86 -13.33
C LYS A 21 -35.87 1.14 -13.38
N GLN A 22 -36.70 0.15 -13.03
CA GLN A 22 -38.15 0.26 -13.07
C GLN A 22 -38.77 0.13 -11.68
N ARG A 23 -39.93 0.78 -11.45
CA ARG A 23 -40.67 0.68 -10.18
C ARG A 23 -41.02 -0.78 -9.86
N CYS A 24 -40.71 -1.23 -8.65
CA CYS A 24 -41.03 -2.57 -8.12
C CYS A 24 -42.14 -2.42 -7.09
N ASP A 25 -43.14 -3.30 -7.13
CA ASP A 25 -44.25 -3.34 -6.18
C ASP A 25 -43.95 -4.16 -4.92
N GLY A 26 -42.81 -4.86 -4.86
CA GLY A 26 -42.39 -5.55 -3.63
C GLY A 26 -43.11 -6.87 -3.32
N GLY A 27 -44.02 -7.34 -4.19
CA GLY A 27 -44.72 -8.60 -3.97
C GLY A 27 -43.76 -9.80 -3.80
N ARG A 28 -44.06 -10.67 -2.82
CA ARG A 28 -43.35 -11.94 -2.57
C ARG A 28 -44.30 -13.10 -2.86
N PRO A 29 -43.83 -14.23 -3.43
CA PRO A 29 -42.43 -14.57 -3.75
C PRO A 29 -41.86 -13.88 -5.01
N ALA A 30 -42.72 -13.29 -5.86
CA ALA A 30 -42.29 -12.50 -7.02
C ALA A 30 -43.15 -11.24 -7.18
N CYS A 31 -42.54 -10.12 -7.58
CA CYS A 31 -43.29 -8.88 -7.78
C CYS A 31 -44.20 -8.97 -9.01
N ARG A 32 -45.29 -8.21 -9.02
CA ARG A 32 -46.32 -8.21 -10.08
C ARG A 32 -45.73 -7.95 -11.46
N LYS A 33 -44.72 -7.08 -11.57
CA LYS A 33 -44.01 -6.86 -12.85
C LYS A 33 -43.20 -8.07 -13.30
N CYS A 34 -42.49 -8.73 -12.39
CA CYS A 34 -41.76 -9.94 -12.72
C CYS A 34 -42.70 -11.07 -13.15
N ILE A 35 -43.90 -11.17 -12.55
CA ILE A 35 -44.96 -12.08 -12.98
C ILE A 35 -45.46 -11.72 -14.38
N HIS A 36 -45.81 -10.45 -14.61
CA HIS A 36 -46.30 -9.98 -15.91
C HIS A 36 -45.32 -10.24 -17.06
N TYR A 37 -44.01 -10.04 -16.82
CA TYR A 37 -42.98 -10.32 -17.80
C TYR A 37 -42.57 -11.80 -17.91
N LYS A 38 -43.34 -12.72 -17.30
CA LYS A 38 -43.08 -14.18 -17.26
C LYS A 38 -41.69 -14.54 -16.72
N ARG A 39 -41.21 -13.79 -15.71
CA ARG A 39 -39.90 -13.99 -15.04
C ARG A 39 -40.04 -14.08 -13.52
N ALA A 40 -41.16 -14.62 -13.04
CA ALA A 40 -41.41 -14.78 -11.62
C ALA A 40 -40.30 -15.61 -10.94
N SER A 41 -39.81 -16.66 -11.60
CA SER A 41 -38.72 -17.53 -11.14
C SER A 41 -37.36 -16.85 -10.97
N GLN A 42 -37.16 -15.67 -11.58
CA GLN A 42 -35.91 -14.91 -11.50
C GLN A 42 -36.06 -13.68 -10.58
N CYS A 43 -37.19 -13.53 -9.89
CA CYS A 43 -37.44 -12.41 -9.00
C CYS A 43 -36.83 -12.67 -7.62
N ALA A 44 -35.58 -12.24 -7.41
CA ALA A 44 -34.88 -12.39 -6.15
C ALA A 44 -34.82 -11.08 -5.34
N TYR A 45 -34.95 -11.21 -4.02
CA TYR A 45 -34.74 -10.16 -3.02
C TYR A 45 -33.53 -10.54 -2.15
N ASN A 46 -32.72 -9.57 -1.74
CA ASN A 46 -31.62 -9.83 -0.80
C ASN A 46 -32.20 -9.87 0.63
N ASP A 47 -32.42 -11.07 1.16
CA ASP A 47 -32.90 -11.26 2.53
C ASP A 47 -31.77 -11.49 3.55
N GLU A 48 -30.51 -11.36 3.14
CA GLU A 48 -29.36 -11.47 4.05
C GLU A 48 -29.41 -10.33 5.08
N LYS A 49 -29.83 -10.69 6.30
CA LYS A 49 -29.63 -9.87 7.50
C LYS A 49 -28.14 -9.55 7.62
N ARG A 50 -27.74 -8.35 7.19
CA ARG A 50 -26.39 -7.84 7.44
C ARG A 50 -26.23 -7.73 8.95
N LEU A 51 -25.45 -8.64 9.53
CA LEU A 51 -24.96 -8.50 10.91
C LEU A 51 -24.23 -7.16 11.00
N THR A 52 -24.53 -6.41 12.05
CA THR A 52 -23.93 -5.09 12.23
C THR A 52 -22.44 -5.27 12.55
N ARG A 53 -21.62 -4.28 12.16
CA ARG A 53 -20.18 -4.27 12.43
C ARG A 53 -19.87 -4.49 13.92
N VAL A 54 -20.76 -4.05 14.81
CA VAL A 54 -20.65 -4.24 16.26
C VAL A 54 -20.77 -5.72 16.63
N GLN A 55 -21.77 -6.44 16.13
CA GLN A 55 -21.97 -7.88 16.39
C GLN A 55 -20.81 -8.74 15.88
N VAL A 56 -20.22 -8.39 14.74
CA VAL A 56 -19.04 -9.09 14.21
C VAL A 56 -17.80 -8.86 15.08
N LEU A 57 -17.67 -7.65 15.64
CA LEU A 57 -16.55 -7.31 16.53
C LEU A 57 -16.71 -7.98 17.90
N GLU A 58 -17.92 -8.03 18.46
CA GLU A 58 -18.21 -8.72 19.74
C GLU A 58 -17.89 -10.21 19.66
N SER A 59 -18.29 -10.87 18.58
CA SER A 59 -17.98 -12.30 18.37
C SER A 59 -16.48 -12.56 18.23
N ARG A 60 -15.72 -11.64 17.61
CA ARG A 60 -14.26 -11.72 17.53
C ARG A 60 -13.57 -11.47 18.87
N LEU A 61 -14.09 -10.56 19.69
CA LEU A 61 -13.55 -10.31 21.04
C LEU A 61 -13.68 -11.55 21.92
N GLN A 62 -14.85 -12.18 21.96
CA GLN A 62 -15.05 -13.43 22.72
C GLN A 62 -14.11 -14.55 22.25
N GLN A 63 -13.90 -14.67 20.94
CA GLN A 63 -13.01 -15.69 20.39
C GLN A 63 -11.53 -15.44 20.76
N LEU A 64 -11.10 -14.17 20.75
CA LEU A 64 -9.72 -13.80 21.12
C LEU A 64 -9.47 -13.94 22.62
N GLU A 65 -10.43 -13.58 23.47
CA GLU A 65 -10.34 -13.73 24.93
C GLU A 65 -10.22 -15.21 25.33
N GLY A 66 -10.96 -16.11 24.68
CA GLY A 66 -10.85 -17.55 24.92
C GLY A 66 -9.47 -18.13 24.54
N LEU A 67 -8.87 -17.65 23.45
CA LEU A 67 -7.53 -18.09 23.02
C LEU A 67 -6.43 -17.62 23.99
N ILE A 68 -6.54 -16.41 24.52
CA ILE A 68 -5.59 -15.89 25.51
C ILE A 68 -5.68 -16.68 26.83
N GLN A 69 -6.88 -17.06 27.27
CA GLN A 69 -7.06 -17.89 28.46
C GLN A 69 -6.40 -19.27 28.33
N MET A 70 -6.52 -19.91 27.16
CA MET A 70 -5.88 -21.21 26.91
C MET A 70 -4.34 -21.12 26.84
N GLN A 71 -3.82 -19.99 26.40
CA GLN A 71 -2.38 -19.79 26.25
C GLN A 71 -1.70 -19.46 27.60
N ASN A 72 -2.39 -18.72 28.47
CA ASN A 72 -1.88 -18.39 29.80
C ASN A 72 -1.90 -19.57 30.79
N SER A 73 -2.76 -20.59 30.58
CA SER A 73 -2.75 -21.81 31.40
C SER A 73 -1.60 -22.79 31.08
N SER A 74 -0.81 -22.51 30.03
CA SER A 74 0.23 -23.42 29.53
C SER A 74 1.66 -22.93 29.80
N GLN A 75 1.85 -21.89 30.64
CA GLN A 75 3.12 -21.17 30.77
C GLN A 75 3.81 -21.21 32.16
N ASP A 76 3.44 -22.14 33.04
CA ASP A 76 4.00 -22.20 34.41
C ASP A 76 5.05 -23.30 34.69
N ASP A 77 5.54 -24.08 33.72
CA ASP A 77 6.63 -25.05 33.98
C ASP A 77 7.76 -24.99 32.93
N ALA A 78 8.96 -24.59 33.37
CA ALA A 78 10.22 -24.67 32.62
C ALA A 78 11.17 -25.68 33.30
N PRO A 79 11.98 -26.45 32.55
CA PRO A 79 13.43 -26.22 32.63
C PRO A 79 14.28 -26.47 31.35
N SER A 80 15.47 -25.86 31.44
CA SER A 80 16.78 -25.82 30.72
C SER A 80 17.28 -26.88 29.71
N LEU A 81 18.18 -26.38 28.85
CA LEU A 81 18.98 -26.97 27.75
C LEU A 81 20.03 -28.05 28.14
N ASP A 82 20.30 -29.04 27.26
CA ASP A 82 21.63 -29.28 26.63
C ASP A 82 21.72 -30.47 25.63
N LYS A 83 22.35 -30.19 24.47
CA LYS A 83 23.11 -30.97 23.43
C LYS A 83 22.78 -32.42 22.93
N PRO A 84 23.28 -32.81 21.70
CA PRO A 84 22.66 -33.81 20.81
C PRO A 84 23.47 -35.11 20.58
N THR A 85 22.80 -36.20 20.15
CA THR A 85 23.24 -37.22 19.14
C THR A 85 22.13 -38.29 18.89
N PRO A 86 22.20 -39.12 17.82
CA PRO A 86 21.03 -39.63 17.09
C PRO A 86 20.72 -41.14 17.27
N ALA A 87 19.45 -41.52 17.06
CA ALA A 87 18.99 -42.71 16.29
C ALA A 87 17.47 -43.00 16.48
N THR A 88 16.76 -43.02 15.35
CA THR A 88 15.75 -44.01 14.88
C THR A 88 14.76 -44.72 15.83
N SER A 89 13.45 -44.46 15.65
CA SER A 89 12.29 -45.40 15.57
C SER A 89 10.97 -44.64 15.85
N SER A 90 10.17 -44.32 14.82
CA SER A 90 8.96 -45.03 14.36
C SER A 90 7.73 -44.93 15.29
N HIS A 91 6.85 -43.95 15.03
CA HIS A 91 5.39 -44.04 15.19
C HIS A 91 4.68 -43.03 14.26
N PRO A 92 3.44 -43.32 13.81
CA PRO A 92 2.87 -42.81 12.56
C PRO A 92 2.28 -41.41 12.69
N ARG A 93 2.59 -40.55 11.71
CA ARG A 93 2.08 -39.18 11.62
C ARG A 93 0.88 -39.14 10.67
N PRO A 94 -0.25 -38.51 11.02
CA PRO A 94 -1.30 -38.21 10.04
C PRO A 94 -0.70 -37.33 8.95
N GLY A 95 -0.87 -37.77 7.70
CA GLY A 95 -0.28 -37.15 6.53
C GLY A 95 -0.64 -35.68 6.39
N ASN A 96 0.39 -34.85 6.33
CA ASN A 96 0.56 -33.81 5.32
C ASN A 96 1.98 -33.25 5.48
N SER A 97 2.97 -34.04 5.07
CA SER A 97 4.32 -33.57 4.76
C SER A 97 4.30 -32.98 3.35
N LEU A 98 4.17 -31.66 3.25
CA LEU A 98 4.44 -30.95 2.01
C LEU A 98 5.94 -30.98 1.74
N SER A 99 6.30 -31.54 0.59
CA SER A 99 7.64 -31.57 0.02
C SER A 99 8.13 -30.14 -0.27
N PRO A 100 9.41 -29.79 -0.01
CA PRO A 100 10.00 -28.51 -0.38
C PRO A 100 10.08 -28.20 -1.89
N TYR A 101 9.42 -28.96 -2.78
CA TYR A 101 9.48 -28.77 -4.24
C TYR A 101 8.11 -28.51 -4.93
N GLU A 102 7.03 -28.32 -4.19
CA GLU A 102 5.73 -27.95 -4.77
C GLU A 102 5.50 -26.43 -4.74
N THR A 103 6.25 -25.70 -5.55
CA THR A 103 6.20 -24.23 -5.70
C THR A 103 5.03 -23.74 -6.58
N ASP A 104 4.03 -24.58 -6.87
CA ASP A 104 3.02 -24.32 -7.89
C ASP A 104 1.58 -24.31 -7.36
N TYR A 105 1.30 -23.49 -6.33
CA TYR A 105 -0.04 -22.92 -6.19
C TYR A 105 -0.20 -21.80 -7.21
N SER A 106 -0.41 -22.20 -8.47
CA SER A 106 -0.85 -21.28 -9.51
C SER A 106 -2.18 -20.69 -9.08
N ILE A 107 -2.19 -19.36 -8.89
CA ILE A 107 -3.38 -18.62 -8.48
C ILE A 107 -4.42 -18.86 -9.58
N PRO A 108 -5.67 -19.26 -9.26
CA PRO A 108 -6.71 -19.39 -10.27
C PRO A 108 -6.79 -18.12 -11.11
N LYS A 109 -6.76 -18.26 -12.45
CA LYS A 109 -6.67 -17.11 -13.38
C LYS A 109 -7.71 -16.04 -13.06
N ARG A 110 -8.94 -16.46 -12.74
CA ARG A 110 -10.04 -15.56 -12.33
C ARG A 110 -9.72 -14.68 -11.12
N ILE A 111 -9.00 -15.22 -10.13
CA ILE A 111 -8.60 -14.47 -8.93
C ILE A 111 -7.49 -13.50 -9.30
N ALA A 112 -6.49 -13.94 -10.06
CA ALA A 112 -5.42 -13.07 -10.54
C ALA A 112 -5.98 -11.90 -11.36
N ASP A 113 -6.89 -12.16 -12.30
CA ASP A 113 -7.56 -11.15 -13.12
C ASP A 113 -8.34 -10.15 -12.26
N HIS A 114 -9.08 -10.63 -11.26
CA HIS A 114 -9.81 -9.75 -10.34
C HIS A 114 -8.86 -8.85 -9.53
N LEU A 115 -7.80 -9.41 -8.95
CA LEU A 115 -6.82 -8.65 -8.18
C LEU A 115 -6.09 -7.61 -9.04
N LEU A 116 -5.81 -7.92 -10.31
CA LEU A 116 -5.26 -6.95 -11.25
C LEU A 116 -6.24 -5.80 -11.51
N VAL A 117 -7.53 -6.08 -11.69
CA VAL A 117 -8.55 -5.03 -11.84
C VAL A 117 -8.58 -4.13 -10.60
N VAL A 118 -8.58 -4.72 -9.39
CA VAL A 118 -8.57 -3.96 -8.13
C VAL A 118 -7.31 -3.10 -8.00
N PHE A 119 -6.13 -3.66 -8.32
CA PHE A 119 -4.88 -2.92 -8.32
C PHE A 119 -4.92 -1.74 -9.30
N PHE A 120 -5.42 -1.98 -10.52
CA PHE A 120 -5.47 -0.95 -11.55
C PHE A 120 -6.44 0.20 -11.22
N GLN A 121 -7.50 -0.07 -10.46
CA GLN A 121 -8.41 0.96 -9.94
C GLN A 121 -7.74 1.91 -8.93
N HIS A 122 -6.62 1.51 -8.33
CA HIS A 122 -5.94 2.25 -7.27
C HIS A 122 -4.51 2.69 -7.65
N LEU A 123 -4.16 2.70 -8.95
CA LEU A 123 -2.81 3.01 -9.42
C LEU A 123 -2.23 4.33 -8.93
N TYR A 124 -3.08 5.34 -8.75
CA TYR A 124 -2.70 6.67 -8.25
C TYR A 124 -2.05 6.57 -6.87
N HIS A 125 -2.45 5.58 -6.05
CA HIS A 125 -1.79 5.32 -4.80
C HIS A 125 -0.38 4.78 -5.04
N TYR A 126 -0.17 3.83 -5.94
CA TYR A 126 1.00 2.95 -5.88
C TYR A 126 2.25 3.43 -6.60
N ASN A 127 2.17 4.52 -7.39
CA ASN A 127 3.29 5.01 -8.20
C ASN A 127 3.87 3.93 -9.12
N PHE A 128 3.00 3.25 -9.87
CA PHE A 128 3.37 2.20 -10.81
C PHE A 128 3.89 2.83 -12.12
N PRO A 129 5.20 2.74 -12.42
CA PRO A 129 5.81 3.47 -13.53
C PRO A 129 5.62 2.77 -14.88
N ILE A 130 5.16 1.51 -14.88
CA ILE A 130 5.03 0.67 -16.07
C ILE A 130 3.71 0.95 -16.79
N SER A 131 3.76 1.02 -18.12
CA SER A 131 2.60 1.15 -18.98
C SER A 131 1.61 -0.02 -18.79
N ILE A 132 0.35 0.27 -18.46
CA ILE A 132 -0.69 -0.76 -18.23
C ILE A 132 -0.89 -1.64 -19.47
N PRO A 133 -1.02 -1.10 -20.71
CA PRO A 133 -1.11 -1.92 -21.91
C PRO A 133 0.07 -2.89 -22.09
N ARG A 134 1.30 -2.40 -21.82
CA ARG A 134 2.51 -3.24 -21.88
C ARG A 134 2.50 -4.32 -20.80
N PHE A 135 2.11 -3.98 -19.57
CA PHE A 135 2.04 -4.95 -18.49
C PHE A 135 1.02 -6.06 -18.78
N ARG A 136 -0.14 -5.71 -19.34
CA ARG A 136 -1.16 -6.69 -19.75
C ARG A 136 -0.71 -7.59 -20.90
N SER A 137 0.08 -7.08 -21.86
CA SER A 137 0.56 -7.92 -22.96
C SER A 137 1.60 -8.96 -22.54
N ILE A 138 2.32 -8.72 -21.43
CA ILE A 138 3.38 -9.64 -20.96
C ILE A 138 2.92 -10.60 -19.86
N ILE A 139 1.81 -10.33 -19.16
CA ILE A 139 1.36 -11.18 -18.04
C ILE A 139 0.68 -12.48 -18.50
N ASP A 140 0.01 -12.43 -19.67
CA ASP A 140 -0.65 -13.58 -20.31
C ASP A 140 0.32 -14.48 -21.09
N LEU A 141 1.62 -14.14 -21.15
CA LEU A 141 2.64 -14.98 -21.77
C LEU A 141 2.81 -16.31 -21.02
N PRO A 142 3.27 -17.39 -21.70
CA PRO A 142 3.55 -18.68 -21.07
C PRO A 142 4.50 -18.54 -19.86
N MET A 143 4.36 -19.44 -18.87
CA MET A 143 5.15 -19.37 -17.62
C MET A 143 6.67 -19.39 -17.87
N THR A 144 7.11 -19.98 -18.98
CA THR A 144 8.51 -20.12 -19.38
C THR A 144 9.07 -18.90 -20.14
N ASP A 145 8.24 -17.92 -20.51
CA ASP A 145 8.70 -16.75 -21.24
C ASP A 145 9.45 -15.79 -20.30
N ALA A 146 10.71 -15.49 -20.62
CA ALA A 146 11.56 -14.57 -19.86
C ALA A 146 11.02 -13.13 -19.81
N ARG A 147 10.05 -12.78 -20.67
CA ARG A 147 9.38 -11.47 -20.67
C ARG A 147 8.27 -11.34 -19.64
N ARG A 148 7.87 -12.44 -18.97
CA ARG A 148 6.92 -12.43 -17.85
C ARG A 148 7.41 -11.46 -16.76
N PRO A 149 6.51 -10.73 -16.07
CA PRO A 149 6.90 -9.92 -14.91
C PRO A 149 7.55 -10.78 -13.82
N HIS A 150 8.56 -10.24 -13.14
CA HIS A 150 9.24 -10.95 -12.06
C HIS A 150 8.26 -11.40 -10.94
N PRO A 151 8.41 -12.60 -10.35
CA PRO A 151 7.51 -13.09 -9.29
C PRO A 151 7.35 -12.14 -8.10
N VAL A 152 8.44 -11.46 -7.69
CA VAL A 152 8.38 -10.43 -6.62
C VAL A 152 7.40 -9.32 -6.97
N LEU A 153 7.44 -8.82 -8.22
CA LEU A 153 6.55 -7.77 -8.68
C LEU A 153 5.09 -8.23 -8.69
N LEU A 154 4.82 -9.44 -9.20
CA LEU A 154 3.47 -10.00 -9.25
C LEU A 154 2.88 -10.19 -7.85
N ASN A 155 3.64 -10.82 -6.94
CA ASN A 155 3.17 -11.01 -5.57
C ASN A 155 2.97 -9.67 -4.85
N ALA A 156 3.83 -8.68 -5.08
CA ALA A 156 3.67 -7.34 -4.51
C ALA A 156 2.37 -6.65 -4.98
N ILE A 157 2.04 -6.76 -6.27
CA ILE A 157 0.78 -6.27 -6.84
C ILE A 157 -0.42 -6.95 -6.15
N PHE A 158 -0.37 -8.28 -6.00
CA PHE A 158 -1.46 -9.03 -5.36
C PHE A 158 -1.61 -8.70 -3.87
N ILE A 159 -0.52 -8.48 -3.13
CA ILE A 159 -0.57 -8.03 -1.72
C ILE A 159 -1.34 -6.72 -1.61
N LEU A 160 -1.02 -5.74 -2.47
CA LEU A 160 -1.68 -4.43 -2.47
C LEU A 160 -3.15 -4.52 -2.89
N ALA A 161 -3.48 -5.34 -3.88
CA ALA A 161 -4.87 -5.59 -4.28
C ALA A 161 -5.69 -6.23 -3.16
N CYS A 162 -5.12 -7.21 -2.44
CA CYS A 162 -5.78 -7.85 -1.30
C CYS A 162 -6.10 -6.85 -0.18
N GLN A 163 -5.24 -5.85 0.06
CA GLN A 163 -5.51 -4.78 1.05
C GLN A 163 -6.76 -3.95 0.74
N HIS A 164 -7.18 -3.90 -0.51
CA HIS A 164 -8.35 -3.12 -0.97
C HIS A 164 -9.58 -4.01 -1.18
N THR A 165 -9.43 -5.33 -1.02
CA THR A 165 -10.50 -6.32 -1.16
C THR A 165 -11.16 -6.56 0.21
N ARG A 166 -12.50 -6.52 0.27
CA ARG A 166 -13.26 -6.59 1.54
C ARG A 166 -13.63 -8.02 2.00
N GLU A 167 -13.10 -9.04 1.34
CA GLU A 167 -13.47 -10.45 1.56
C GLU A 167 -12.56 -11.12 2.60
N SER A 168 -13.10 -12.00 3.44
CA SER A 168 -12.35 -12.68 4.50
C SER A 168 -11.25 -13.61 3.95
N ASP A 169 -11.44 -14.20 2.76
CA ASP A 169 -10.46 -15.06 2.10
C ASP A 169 -9.22 -14.27 1.62
N SER A 170 -9.36 -12.95 1.47
CA SER A 170 -8.26 -12.03 1.12
C SER A 170 -7.10 -12.11 2.11
N PHE A 171 -7.36 -12.45 3.38
CA PHE A 171 -6.29 -12.55 4.39
C PHE A 171 -5.33 -13.72 4.12
N GLN A 172 -5.85 -14.91 3.81
CA GLN A 172 -5.03 -16.11 3.55
C GLN A 172 -4.22 -15.93 2.26
N TYR A 173 -4.85 -15.43 1.21
CA TYR A 173 -4.16 -15.12 -0.05
C TYR A 173 -3.05 -14.08 0.15
N ARG A 174 -3.32 -13.01 0.91
CA ARG A 174 -2.33 -11.97 1.19
C ARG A 174 -1.10 -12.51 1.90
N GLU A 175 -1.25 -13.38 2.90
CA GLU A 175 -0.10 -13.95 3.61
C GLU A 175 0.68 -14.93 2.72
N ALA A 176 -0.02 -15.71 1.89
CA ALA A 176 0.63 -16.57 0.91
C ALA A 176 1.43 -15.78 -0.14
N PHE A 177 0.88 -14.68 -0.67
CA PHE A 177 1.62 -13.79 -1.58
C PHE A 177 2.81 -13.16 -0.88
N ARG A 178 2.66 -12.78 0.39
CA ARG A 178 3.76 -12.24 1.20
C ARG A 178 4.87 -13.26 1.34
N ALA A 179 4.59 -14.48 1.82
CA ALA A 179 5.58 -15.53 1.99
C ALA A 179 6.35 -15.79 0.67
N ARG A 180 5.64 -15.88 -0.46
CA ARG A 180 6.27 -16.04 -1.78
C ARG A 180 7.14 -14.85 -2.17
N ALA A 181 6.65 -13.63 -2.01
CA ALA A 181 7.42 -12.43 -2.33
C ALA A 181 8.74 -12.40 -1.57
N TYR A 182 8.71 -12.67 -0.26
CA TYR A 182 9.91 -12.67 0.60
C TYR A 182 10.86 -13.82 0.28
N SER A 183 10.36 -15.01 -0.05
CA SER A 183 11.20 -16.11 -0.52
C SER A 183 12.01 -15.74 -1.77
N HIS A 184 11.39 -15.02 -2.72
CA HIS A 184 12.10 -14.50 -3.89
C HIS A 184 13.02 -13.30 -3.59
N LEU A 185 12.85 -12.62 -2.45
CA LEU A 185 13.78 -11.57 -2.01
C LEU A 185 15.07 -12.15 -1.42
N GLU A 186 14.98 -13.30 -0.76
CA GLU A 186 16.11 -14.00 -0.15
C GLU A 186 16.96 -14.76 -1.19
N ASP A 187 16.37 -15.07 -2.35
CA ASP A 187 17.09 -15.70 -3.46
C ASP A 187 18.03 -14.72 -4.17
N LYS A 188 19.35 -14.93 -3.99
CA LYS A 188 20.40 -14.12 -4.59
C LYS A 188 20.39 -14.12 -6.13
N ALA A 189 19.88 -15.18 -6.76
CA ALA A 189 19.78 -15.26 -8.22
C ALA A 189 18.69 -14.33 -8.78
N SER A 190 17.63 -14.11 -7.99
CA SER A 190 16.47 -13.32 -8.39
C SER A 190 16.78 -11.84 -8.63
N HIS A 191 17.80 -11.26 -7.99
CA HIS A 191 18.23 -9.87 -8.22
C HIS A 191 18.74 -9.61 -9.65
N ARG A 192 19.27 -10.65 -10.32
CA ARG A 192 19.86 -10.54 -11.67
C ARG A 192 18.84 -10.74 -12.77
N SER A 193 17.76 -11.48 -12.50
CA SER A 193 16.64 -11.63 -13.42
C SER A 193 15.72 -10.42 -13.34
N ARG A 194 15.81 -9.51 -14.33
CA ARG A 194 14.94 -8.33 -14.47
C ARG A 194 14.99 -7.39 -13.24
N PRO A 195 16.12 -6.70 -13.03
CA PRO A 195 16.33 -5.84 -11.86
C PRO A 195 15.28 -4.73 -11.72
N LEU A 196 14.72 -4.20 -12.81
CA LEU A 196 13.67 -3.17 -12.75
C LEU A 196 12.37 -3.67 -12.09
N ASP A 197 11.92 -4.86 -12.49
CA ASP A 197 10.74 -5.47 -11.90
C ASP A 197 10.99 -5.81 -10.43
N PHE A 198 12.21 -6.23 -10.11
CA PHE A 198 12.64 -6.54 -8.75
C PHE A 198 12.64 -5.29 -7.84
N ILE A 199 13.26 -4.19 -8.29
CA ILE A 199 13.26 -2.89 -7.59
C ILE A 199 11.82 -2.40 -7.39
N LEU A 200 11.00 -2.45 -8.43
CA LEU A 200 9.60 -2.03 -8.35
C LEU A 200 8.82 -2.93 -7.38
N GLY A 201 9.03 -4.24 -7.44
CA GLY A 201 8.39 -5.21 -6.54
C GLY A 201 8.72 -4.93 -5.07
N ILE A 202 10.00 -4.75 -4.72
CA ILE A 202 10.41 -4.37 -3.36
C ILE A 202 9.73 -3.06 -2.94
N SER A 203 9.70 -2.07 -3.84
CA SER A 203 9.12 -0.77 -3.54
C SER A 203 7.61 -0.86 -3.26
N LEU A 204 6.89 -1.70 -3.99
CA LEU A 204 5.47 -1.99 -3.75
C LEU A 204 5.24 -2.76 -2.44
N ILE A 205 6.15 -3.66 -2.05
CA ILE A 205 6.09 -4.33 -0.74
C ILE A 205 6.33 -3.31 0.38
N ALA A 206 7.33 -2.44 0.24
CA ALA A 206 7.58 -1.35 1.19
C ALA A 206 6.32 -0.47 1.35
N ARG A 207 5.64 -0.18 0.24
CA ARG A 207 4.35 0.52 0.25
C ARG A 207 3.27 -0.25 1.00
N SER A 208 3.16 -1.56 0.79
CA SER A 208 2.19 -2.40 1.50
C SER A 208 2.43 -2.39 3.02
N SER A 209 3.69 -2.38 3.46
CA SER A 209 4.09 -2.25 4.86
C SER A 209 3.71 -0.90 5.43
N LEU A 210 3.90 0.19 4.69
CA LEU A 210 3.41 1.53 5.10
C LEU A 210 1.89 1.57 5.29
N ASN A 211 1.12 0.91 4.43
CA ASN A 211 -0.34 0.90 4.55
C ASN A 211 -0.82 0.19 5.83
N VAL A 212 -0.05 -0.79 6.31
CA VAL A 212 -0.31 -1.51 7.58
C VAL A 212 0.29 -0.75 8.78
N GLY A 213 1.16 0.24 8.56
CA GLY A 213 1.83 0.99 9.61
C GLY A 213 3.17 0.40 10.06
N ASP A 214 3.71 -0.60 9.37
CA ASP A 214 5.04 -1.18 9.66
C ASP A 214 6.13 -0.32 9.01
N ILE A 215 6.47 0.78 9.69
CA ILE A 215 7.43 1.79 9.19
C ILE A 215 8.85 1.22 9.16
N HIS A 216 9.21 0.32 10.08
CA HIS A 216 10.55 -0.27 10.13
C HIS A 216 10.82 -1.09 8.87
N ARG A 217 9.94 -2.05 8.56
CA ARG A 217 10.08 -2.87 7.35
C ARG A 217 10.01 -2.03 6.08
N ALA A 218 9.16 -1.00 6.05
CA ALA A 218 9.08 -0.10 4.91
C ALA A 218 10.41 0.65 4.66
N ARG A 219 11.10 1.10 5.72
CA ARG A 219 12.42 1.75 5.64
C ARG A 219 13.49 0.79 5.13
N GLU A 220 13.53 -0.41 5.67
CA GLU A 220 14.49 -1.44 5.27
C GLU A 220 14.36 -1.78 3.78
N LEU A 221 13.14 -2.13 3.34
CA LEU A 221 12.86 -2.46 1.95
C LEU A 221 13.11 -1.29 0.99
N ALA A 222 12.77 -0.06 1.39
CA ALA A 222 13.07 1.13 0.58
C ALA A 222 14.58 1.35 0.44
N GLY A 223 15.37 1.09 1.48
CA GLY A 223 16.83 1.13 1.43
C GLY A 223 17.40 0.08 0.47
N ILE A 224 16.91 -1.15 0.53
CA ILE A 224 17.30 -2.24 -0.40
C ILE A 224 17.00 -1.84 -1.85
N ALA A 225 15.77 -1.35 -2.13
CA ALA A 225 15.37 -0.91 -3.47
C ALA A 225 16.25 0.23 -3.99
N MET A 226 16.61 1.17 -3.12
CA MET A 226 17.49 2.30 -3.45
C MET A 226 18.90 1.83 -3.79
N ASN A 227 19.50 0.96 -2.97
CA ASN A 227 20.84 0.44 -3.22
C ASN A 227 20.89 -0.31 -4.56
N LEU A 228 19.91 -1.18 -4.81
CA LEU A 228 19.83 -1.92 -6.09
C LEU A 228 19.61 -0.98 -7.29
N ALA A 229 18.84 0.09 -7.13
CA ALA A 229 18.67 1.10 -8.16
C ALA A 229 19.98 1.87 -8.47
N ILE A 230 20.80 2.13 -7.45
CA ILE A 230 22.14 2.72 -7.61
C ILE A 230 23.07 1.74 -8.33
N GLU A 231 23.09 0.46 -7.92
CA GLU A 231 23.86 -0.60 -8.58
C GLU A 231 23.47 -0.78 -10.06
N CYS A 232 22.20 -0.53 -10.38
CA CYS A 232 21.71 -0.54 -11.76
C CYS A 232 22.03 0.75 -12.54
N ASN A 233 22.74 1.71 -11.96
CA ASN A 233 23.04 3.02 -12.54
C ASN A 233 21.79 3.81 -13.01
N LEU A 234 20.63 3.58 -12.39
CA LEU A 234 19.39 4.31 -12.73
C LEU A 234 19.53 5.82 -12.52
N HIS A 235 20.38 6.20 -11.57
CA HIS A 235 20.75 7.58 -11.26
C HIS A 235 21.49 8.31 -12.39
N GLN A 236 22.03 7.59 -13.38
CA GLN A 236 22.86 8.14 -14.44
C GLN A 236 22.14 8.23 -15.81
N ILE A 237 20.85 7.89 -15.89
CA ILE A 237 20.08 7.77 -17.15
C ILE A 237 20.01 9.07 -17.98
N GLY A 238 20.39 10.23 -17.41
CA GLY A 238 20.50 11.51 -18.11
C GLY A 238 21.92 12.01 -18.41
N SER A 239 22.98 11.26 -18.04
CA SER A 239 24.38 11.66 -18.23
C SER A 239 25.03 10.90 -19.38
N PRO A 240 25.72 11.56 -20.33
CA PRO A 240 26.36 10.90 -21.48
C PRO A 240 27.59 10.04 -21.13
N SER A 241 27.95 9.92 -19.84
CA SER A 241 29.09 9.13 -19.36
C SER A 241 28.61 7.92 -18.56
N ALA A 242 28.18 6.85 -19.22
CA ALA A 242 27.82 5.59 -18.57
C ALA A 242 28.53 4.43 -19.28
N ALA A 243 29.87 4.40 -19.20
CA ALA A 243 30.69 3.29 -19.66
C ALA A 243 31.52 2.75 -18.50
N SER A 244 30.99 1.75 -17.81
CA SER A 244 31.68 0.55 -17.28
C SER A 244 30.87 -0.04 -16.11
N SER A 245 30.44 -1.29 -16.27
CA SER A 245 29.63 -2.11 -15.35
C SER A 245 28.13 -1.78 -15.20
N ASN A 246 27.36 -1.93 -16.28
CA ASN A 246 25.89 -1.88 -16.18
C ASN A 246 25.29 -3.28 -16.05
N LEU A 247 24.60 -3.55 -14.94
CA LEU A 247 23.66 -4.68 -14.80
C LEU A 247 22.47 -4.56 -15.77
N LEU A 248 22.17 -3.35 -16.25
CA LEU A 248 21.12 -3.06 -17.20
C LEU A 248 21.64 -3.03 -18.64
N THR A 249 20.90 -3.64 -19.55
CA THR A 249 21.04 -3.38 -20.99
C THR A 249 20.55 -1.96 -21.33
N PRO A 250 21.00 -1.38 -22.46
CA PRO A 250 20.41 -0.15 -22.99
C PRO A 250 18.88 -0.27 -23.10
N PRO A 251 18.11 0.82 -22.88
CA PRO A 251 16.66 0.77 -23.00
C PRO A 251 16.25 0.37 -24.42
N ALA A 252 15.32 -0.58 -24.55
CA ALA A 252 14.91 -1.10 -25.85
C ALA A 252 14.12 -0.07 -26.68
N ASN A 253 13.45 0.87 -26.02
CA ASN A 253 12.69 1.94 -26.67
C ASN A 253 12.48 3.16 -25.74
N ALA A 254 11.98 4.26 -26.31
CA ALA A 254 11.68 5.50 -25.58
C ALA A 254 10.64 5.32 -24.45
N LEU A 255 9.74 4.33 -24.58
CA LEU A 255 8.79 3.99 -23.54
C LEU A 255 9.50 3.39 -22.32
N GLU A 256 10.37 2.40 -22.51
CA GLU A 256 11.15 1.79 -21.44
C GLU A 256 12.09 2.80 -20.78
N LEU A 257 12.70 3.71 -21.56
CA LEU A 257 13.47 4.82 -21.00
C LEU A 257 12.60 5.69 -20.08
N THR A 258 11.37 5.99 -20.49
CA THR A 258 10.40 6.73 -19.66
C THR A 258 10.02 5.96 -18.39
N GLU A 259 9.81 4.64 -18.47
CA GLU A 259 9.51 3.79 -17.32
C GLU A 259 10.68 3.76 -16.32
N ARG A 260 11.93 3.66 -16.81
CA ARG A 260 13.15 3.72 -15.99
C ARG A 260 13.32 5.09 -15.33
N ILE A 261 13.03 6.18 -16.05
CA ILE A 261 13.02 7.53 -15.50
C ILE A 261 11.92 7.66 -14.44
N ASN A 262 10.70 7.19 -14.66
CA ASN A 262 9.62 7.31 -13.68
C ASN A 262 9.83 6.49 -12.40
N LEU A 263 10.66 5.44 -12.47
CA LEU A 263 11.08 4.66 -11.30
C LEU A 263 12.03 5.44 -10.38
N TRP A 264 12.76 6.41 -10.92
CA TRP A 264 13.80 7.18 -10.22
C TRP A 264 13.47 8.69 -10.21
N CYS A 265 13.59 9.37 -9.08
CA CYS A 265 13.56 10.84 -9.09
C CYS A 265 14.85 11.39 -9.73
N ALA A 266 14.91 11.48 -11.07
CA ALA A 266 16.07 11.89 -11.88
C ALA A 266 16.24 13.44 -11.92
N PRO A 267 17.43 13.97 -12.30
CA PRO A 267 18.23 14.81 -11.42
C PRO A 267 18.19 16.32 -11.73
N ASN A 268 18.35 17.13 -10.67
CA ASN A 268 19.21 18.31 -10.69
C ASN A 268 19.73 18.64 -9.27
N ASN A 269 21.01 18.34 -9.06
CA ASN A 269 21.94 18.94 -8.10
C ASN A 269 21.79 18.73 -6.57
N ARG A 270 22.82 18.08 -6.02
CA ARG A 270 23.42 18.17 -4.66
C ARG A 270 22.60 17.78 -3.42
N ALA A 271 23.12 16.73 -2.78
CA ALA A 271 23.21 16.42 -1.35
C ALA A 271 22.14 17.04 -0.42
N THR A 272 21.42 16.15 0.28
CA THR A 272 20.28 16.38 1.20
C THR A 272 18.90 16.54 0.57
N SER A 273 18.79 16.14 -0.70
CA SER A 273 17.64 16.36 -1.55
C SER A 273 16.91 15.05 -1.91
N ILE A 274 15.57 15.00 -2.08
CA ILE A 274 14.82 13.85 -2.70
C ILE A 274 15.35 13.42 -4.09
N HIS A 275 16.37 14.13 -4.58
CA HIS A 275 17.01 13.95 -5.85
C HIS A 275 17.95 12.75 -5.71
N GLY A 276 17.61 11.67 -6.41
CA GLY A 276 18.27 10.39 -6.27
C GLY A 276 17.53 9.35 -5.43
N ASP A 277 16.27 9.61 -5.05
CA ASP A 277 15.43 8.61 -4.39
C ASP A 277 14.56 7.85 -5.41
N VAL A 278 14.31 6.57 -5.16
CA VAL A 278 13.11 5.92 -5.74
C VAL A 278 11.89 6.66 -5.20
N VAL A 279 10.91 6.99 -6.04
CA VAL A 279 9.75 7.85 -5.67
C VAL A 279 9.07 7.40 -4.36
N LEU A 280 9.01 6.09 -4.12
CA LEU A 280 8.43 5.51 -2.90
C LEU A 280 9.28 5.73 -1.64
N ALA A 281 10.60 5.86 -1.77
CA ALA A 281 11.50 6.20 -0.66
C ALA A 281 11.23 7.62 -0.11
N VAL A 282 10.79 8.56 -0.96
CA VAL A 282 10.37 9.91 -0.53
C VAL A 282 9.27 9.84 0.52
N ARG A 283 8.24 9.02 0.27
CA ARG A 283 7.11 8.84 1.22
C ARG A 283 7.55 8.14 2.51
N VAL A 284 8.44 7.14 2.40
CA VAL A 284 9.00 6.43 3.55
C VAL A 284 9.80 7.38 4.44
N LYS A 285 10.66 8.24 3.86
CA LYS A 285 11.41 9.27 4.59
C LYS A 285 10.48 10.28 5.28
N ALA A 286 9.45 10.77 4.58
CA ALA A 286 8.48 11.68 5.18
C ALA A 286 7.70 11.05 6.35
N THR A 287 7.24 9.80 6.18
CA THR A 287 6.57 9.02 7.24
C THR A 287 7.53 8.81 8.41
N ALA A 288 8.80 8.58 8.13
CA ALA A 288 9.82 8.35 9.13
C ALA A 288 10.10 9.58 10.01
N LEU A 289 10.15 10.76 9.39
CA LEU A 289 10.30 12.03 10.08
C LEU A 289 9.08 12.32 10.96
N LEU A 290 7.87 12.15 10.42
CA LEU A 290 6.62 12.29 11.18
C LEU A 290 6.59 11.39 12.41
N ASP A 291 6.91 10.11 12.24
CA ASP A 291 6.98 9.10 13.30
C ASP A 291 8.00 9.48 14.39
N ARG A 292 9.18 9.99 14.00
CA ARG A 292 10.18 10.47 14.95
C ARG A 292 9.72 11.74 15.69
N SER A 293 9.15 12.72 15.00
CA SER A 293 8.58 13.93 15.62
C SER A 293 7.46 13.60 16.59
N ARG A 294 6.59 12.64 16.24
CA ARG A 294 5.51 12.15 17.12
C ARG A 294 6.05 11.50 18.39
N ARG A 295 7.04 10.61 18.29
CA ARG A 295 7.65 9.97 19.47
C ARG A 295 8.31 10.98 20.39
N LEU A 296 9.04 11.94 19.84
CA LEU A 296 9.66 12.99 20.63
C LEU A 296 8.59 13.81 21.37
N ALA A 297 7.50 14.15 20.69
CA ALA A 297 6.38 14.86 21.29
C ALA A 297 5.63 14.05 22.35
N SER A 298 5.40 12.75 22.12
CA SER A 298 4.73 11.89 23.10
C SER A 298 5.57 11.71 24.37
N ASN A 299 6.88 11.59 24.24
CA ASN A 299 7.78 11.42 25.38
C ASN A 299 7.80 12.65 26.29
N VAL A 300 7.76 13.84 25.69
CA VAL A 300 7.60 15.10 26.44
C VAL A 300 6.24 15.14 27.13
N ALA A 301 5.15 14.78 26.43
CA ALA A 301 3.81 14.76 27.00
C ALA A 301 3.66 13.76 28.15
N SER A 302 4.33 12.61 28.07
CA SER A 302 4.36 11.60 29.15
C SER A 302 5.35 11.90 30.27
N ARG A 303 6.02 13.07 30.25
CA ARG A 303 7.09 13.46 31.19
C ARG A 303 8.24 12.45 31.30
N SER A 304 8.50 11.69 30.24
CA SER A 304 9.60 10.71 30.22
C SER A 304 10.93 11.33 29.82
N ILE A 305 10.92 12.53 29.21
CA ILE A 305 12.09 13.30 28.85
C ILE A 305 11.96 14.71 29.43
N ASP A 306 13.02 15.18 30.08
CA ASP A 306 13.14 16.58 30.51
C ASP A 306 13.44 17.49 29.31
N VAL A 307 12.54 18.43 29.06
CA VAL A 307 12.61 19.43 27.99
C VAL A 307 13.82 20.37 28.15
N THR A 308 14.30 20.57 29.38
CA THR A 308 15.47 21.42 29.65
C THR A 308 16.80 20.68 29.40
N SER A 309 16.74 19.36 29.14
CA SER A 309 17.93 18.56 28.92
C SER A 309 18.66 18.94 27.61
N PRO A 310 20.01 19.07 27.63
CA PRO A 310 20.78 19.28 26.41
C PRO A 310 20.69 18.09 25.45
N ALA A 311 20.34 16.89 25.93
CA ALA A 311 20.09 15.73 25.06
C ALA A 311 18.81 15.92 24.24
N PHE A 312 17.73 16.37 24.89
CA PHE A 312 16.48 16.70 24.20
C PHE A 312 16.68 17.83 23.18
N ALA A 313 17.38 18.91 23.55
CA ALA A 313 17.63 20.03 22.66
C ALA A 313 18.38 19.61 21.38
N ARG A 314 19.40 18.74 21.50
CA ARG A 314 20.11 18.17 20.35
C ARG A 314 19.21 17.30 19.47
N GLU A 315 18.38 16.45 20.08
CA GLU A 315 17.48 15.59 19.32
C GLU A 315 16.40 16.41 18.60
N PHE A 316 15.78 17.37 19.28
CA PHE A 316 14.82 18.30 18.70
C PHE A 316 15.41 19.00 17.48
N LEU A 317 16.59 19.62 17.63
CA LEU A 317 17.24 20.35 16.55
C LEU A 317 17.63 19.43 15.38
N ALA A 318 18.08 18.20 15.67
CA ALA A 318 18.41 17.23 14.64
C ALA A 318 17.17 16.84 13.80
N VAL A 319 16.03 16.62 14.45
CA VAL A 319 14.78 16.31 13.76
C VAL A 319 14.26 17.51 12.98
N ASP A 320 14.29 18.71 13.57
CA ASP A 320 13.83 19.95 12.93
C ASP A 320 14.65 20.27 11.67
N GLN A 321 15.97 20.19 11.76
CA GLN A 321 16.85 20.38 10.60
C GLN A 321 16.62 19.31 9.53
N ALA A 322 16.36 18.06 9.91
CA ALA A 322 16.08 16.99 8.96
C ALA A 322 14.75 17.24 8.22
N VAL A 323 13.70 17.66 8.93
CA VAL A 323 12.40 18.04 8.34
C VAL A 323 12.57 19.24 7.41
N THR A 324 13.31 20.26 7.83
CA THR A 324 13.56 21.47 7.02
C THR A 324 14.30 21.14 5.73
N ARG A 325 15.40 20.38 5.80
CA ARG A 325 16.15 19.95 4.60
C ARG A 325 15.31 19.09 3.67
N PHE A 326 14.57 18.12 4.22
CA PHE A 326 13.67 17.28 3.43
C PHE A 326 12.63 18.12 2.69
N ARG A 327 12.02 19.10 3.34
CA ARG A 327 11.04 19.99 2.72
C ARG A 327 11.61 20.91 1.65
N GLN A 328 12.79 21.48 1.89
CA GLN A 328 13.48 22.30 0.90
C GLN A 328 13.80 21.52 -0.36
N SER A 329 13.92 20.20 -0.25
CA SER A 329 14.16 19.34 -1.39
C SER A 329 12.91 18.92 -2.16
N LEU A 330 11.74 18.91 -1.51
CA LEU A 330 10.51 18.49 -2.17
C LEU A 330 10.18 19.47 -3.30
N PRO A 331 9.68 18.98 -4.46
CA PRO A 331 9.24 19.88 -5.51
C PRO A 331 8.07 20.66 -4.95
N THR A 332 8.00 21.95 -5.27
CA THR A 332 6.75 22.69 -5.13
C THR A 332 5.74 21.96 -6.01
N CYS A 333 4.78 21.25 -5.41
CA CYS A 333 3.55 20.90 -6.11
C CYS A 333 3.12 22.20 -6.81
N ILE A 334 2.75 22.12 -8.08
CA ILE A 334 2.32 23.25 -8.91
C ILE A 334 3.45 23.91 -9.70
N THR A 335 3.70 23.42 -10.92
CA THR A 335 3.78 24.24 -12.15
C THR A 335 3.89 23.33 -13.38
N GLN A 336 2.74 22.88 -13.91
CA GLN A 336 2.40 22.78 -15.34
C GLN A 336 1.23 21.79 -15.52
N PRO A 337 0.03 22.18 -16.01
CA PRO A 337 -1.16 21.32 -16.03
C PRO A 337 -1.31 20.38 -17.25
N SER A 338 -0.29 20.20 -18.09
CA SER A 338 -0.52 19.77 -19.48
C SER A 338 -0.29 18.28 -19.78
N SER A 339 -0.03 17.41 -18.81
CA SER A 339 0.00 15.97 -19.10
C SER A 339 -0.38 15.08 -17.91
N TRP A 340 -1.10 13.99 -18.20
CA TRP A 340 -1.41 12.83 -17.34
C TRP A 340 -0.23 12.27 -16.51
N ARG A 341 0.99 12.75 -16.75
CA ARG A 341 2.22 12.46 -16.00
C ARG A 341 2.23 13.03 -14.57
N ILE A 342 1.25 13.87 -14.22
CA ILE A 342 1.22 14.64 -12.96
C ILE A 342 0.49 13.93 -11.83
N GLY A 343 -0.62 13.22 -12.05
CA GLY A 343 -1.46 12.70 -10.94
C GLY A 343 -0.76 11.73 -9.98
N ILE A 344 0.11 10.86 -10.49
CA ILE A 344 0.79 9.81 -9.71
C ILE A 344 1.97 10.36 -8.88
N LEU A 345 2.82 11.18 -9.53
CA LEU A 345 3.95 11.85 -8.87
C LEU A 345 3.43 12.90 -7.88
N CYS A 346 2.34 13.61 -8.24
CA CYS A 346 1.63 14.55 -7.39
C CYS A 346 1.18 13.85 -6.10
N TYR A 347 0.47 12.72 -6.16
CA TYR A 347 0.02 12.05 -4.94
C TYR A 347 1.16 11.70 -3.97
N THR A 348 2.26 11.13 -4.47
CA THR A 348 3.38 10.75 -3.60
C THR A 348 4.08 11.97 -3.00
N VAL A 349 4.28 13.02 -3.79
CA VAL A 349 4.87 14.29 -3.36
C VAL A 349 3.95 15.03 -2.39
N SER A 350 2.65 15.10 -2.66
CA SER A 350 1.66 15.72 -1.77
C SER A 350 1.59 14.98 -0.43
N MET A 351 1.61 13.63 -0.44
CA MET A 351 1.68 12.85 0.80
C MET A 351 2.98 13.10 1.56
N ALA A 352 4.11 13.26 0.86
CA ALA A 352 5.38 13.62 1.50
C ALA A 352 5.34 15.02 2.13
N HIS A 353 4.74 16.00 1.46
CA HIS A 353 4.48 17.32 2.04
C HIS A 353 3.58 17.22 3.27
N ILE A 354 2.45 16.51 3.19
CA ILE A 354 1.52 16.30 4.30
C ILE A 354 2.24 15.71 5.52
N TYR A 355 3.04 14.66 5.34
CA TYR A 355 3.76 14.05 6.45
C TYR A 355 4.85 14.95 7.02
N SER A 356 5.57 15.69 6.18
CA SER A 356 6.56 16.67 6.64
C SER A 356 5.92 17.84 7.42
N LEU A 357 4.74 18.30 7.01
CA LEU A 357 3.94 19.30 7.71
C LEU A 357 3.44 18.75 9.05
N GLY A 358 2.94 17.52 9.07
CA GLY A 358 2.60 16.82 10.30
C GLY A 358 3.78 16.72 11.27
N ALA A 359 5.00 16.48 10.76
CA ALA A 359 6.20 16.44 11.58
C ALA A 359 6.46 17.80 12.28
N ILE A 360 6.30 18.92 11.56
CA ILE A 360 6.40 20.28 12.13
C ILE A 360 5.32 20.51 13.19
N LEU A 361 4.07 20.14 12.91
CA LEU A 361 2.95 20.31 13.84
C LEU A 361 3.21 19.58 15.16
N HIS A 362 3.69 18.34 15.10
CA HIS A 362 4.04 17.58 16.30
C HIS A 362 5.25 18.16 17.04
N LEU A 363 6.28 18.58 16.30
CA LEU A 363 7.53 19.06 16.89
C LEU A 363 7.38 20.43 17.54
N HIS A 364 6.87 21.43 16.80
CA HIS A 364 6.70 22.79 17.31
C HIS A 364 5.42 22.96 18.15
N GLY A 365 4.45 22.07 18.02
CA GLY A 365 3.23 22.05 18.83
C GLY A 365 3.53 22.04 20.33
N LEU A 366 4.59 21.34 20.74
CA LEU A 366 5.07 21.25 22.13
C LEU A 366 5.31 22.62 22.79
N PHE A 367 5.75 23.60 22.00
CA PHE A 367 6.21 24.91 22.47
C PHE A 367 5.28 26.05 22.04
N SER A 368 4.20 25.74 21.33
CA SER A 368 3.32 26.72 20.68
C SER A 368 2.63 27.69 21.66
N ALA A 369 2.41 27.28 22.91
CA ALA A 369 1.83 28.12 23.95
C ALA A 369 2.84 29.11 24.58
N GLY A 370 4.12 28.76 24.59
CA GLY A 370 5.17 29.51 25.29
C GLY A 370 6.11 30.30 24.40
N SER A 371 6.04 30.13 23.07
CA SER A 371 6.94 30.82 22.14
C SER A 371 6.25 31.21 20.84
N GLU A 372 6.37 32.50 20.50
CA GLU A 372 5.80 33.08 19.30
C GLU A 372 6.34 32.45 18.02
N THR A 373 7.63 32.08 18.00
CA THR A 373 8.27 31.48 16.83
C THR A 373 7.70 30.09 16.54
N HIS A 374 7.52 29.26 17.58
CA HIS A 374 6.92 27.94 17.45
C HIS A 374 5.43 28.04 17.09
N ARG A 375 4.71 29.00 17.68
CA ARG A 375 3.30 29.27 17.33
C ARG A 375 3.14 29.63 15.86
N ALA A 376 3.97 30.55 15.35
CA ALA A 376 3.96 30.95 13.95
C ALA A 376 4.27 29.79 13.00
N ALA A 377 5.23 28.92 13.36
CA ALA A 377 5.57 27.72 12.59
C ALA A 377 4.38 26.74 12.50
N VAL A 378 3.68 26.49 13.61
CA VAL A 378 2.49 25.63 13.68
C VAL A 378 1.36 26.18 12.82
N VAL A 379 1.06 27.48 12.93
CA VAL A 379 -0.02 28.11 12.14
C VAL A 379 0.29 28.06 10.65
N ARG A 380 1.54 28.33 10.25
CA ARG A 380 1.97 28.24 8.85
C ARG A 380 1.84 26.81 8.33
N ALA A 381 2.32 25.83 9.09
CA ALA A 381 2.20 24.42 8.72
C ALA A 381 0.73 23.97 8.60
N ALA A 382 -0.15 24.39 9.51
CA ALA A 382 -1.57 24.07 9.43
C ALA A 382 -2.23 24.67 8.17
N LYS A 383 -1.88 25.91 7.81
CA LYS A 383 -2.37 26.58 6.60
C LYS A 383 -1.90 25.89 5.33
N ASP A 384 -0.61 25.59 5.22
CA ASP A 384 -0.03 24.89 4.08
C ASP A 384 -0.64 23.50 3.90
N LEU A 385 -0.89 22.79 5.01
CA LEU A 385 -1.57 21.49 5.00
C LEU A 385 -2.99 21.59 4.44
N GLY A 386 -3.75 22.61 4.85
CA GLY A 386 -5.09 22.87 4.31
C GLY A 386 -5.09 23.10 2.80
N ASN A 387 -4.13 23.89 2.30
CA ASN A 387 -3.99 24.15 0.87
C ASN A 387 -3.73 22.87 0.05
N ILE A 388 -2.81 22.02 0.52
CA ILE A 388 -2.48 20.77 -0.17
C ILE A 388 -3.68 19.81 -0.20
N VAL A 389 -4.44 19.70 0.90
CA VAL A 389 -5.61 18.81 0.94
C VAL A 389 -6.68 19.25 -0.06
N VAL A 390 -6.94 20.54 -0.18
CA VAL A 390 -7.88 21.10 -1.17
C VAL A 390 -7.41 20.81 -2.59
N GLU A 391 -6.11 20.93 -2.85
CA GLU A 391 -5.52 20.65 -4.16
C GLU A 391 -5.61 19.16 -4.54
N ILE A 392 -5.33 18.25 -3.60
CA ILE A 392 -5.51 16.80 -3.83
C ILE A 392 -6.97 16.47 -4.14
N ASP A 393 -7.93 17.01 -3.38
CA ASP A 393 -9.36 16.77 -3.61
C ASP A 393 -9.78 17.29 -5.00
N PHE A 394 -9.26 18.44 -5.43
CA PHE A 394 -9.47 18.97 -6.78
C PHE A 394 -8.93 18.04 -7.86
N VAL A 395 -7.67 17.57 -7.73
CA VAL A 395 -7.04 16.66 -8.71
C VAL A 395 -7.80 15.33 -8.80
N ILE A 396 -8.19 14.75 -7.66
CA ILE A 396 -8.99 13.52 -7.62
C ILE A 396 -10.31 13.72 -8.36
N ARG A 397 -10.99 14.85 -8.14
CA ARG A 397 -12.28 15.15 -8.79
C ARG A 397 -12.14 15.48 -10.28
N ALA A 398 -11.10 16.20 -10.68
CA ALA A 398 -10.92 16.65 -12.05
C ALA A 398 -10.44 15.54 -13.00
N GLU A 399 -9.50 14.68 -12.57
CA GLU A 399 -8.89 13.69 -13.46
C GLU A 399 -9.58 12.32 -13.43
N TYR A 400 -10.20 11.92 -12.31
CA TYR A 400 -10.62 10.52 -12.11
C TYR A 400 -12.13 10.28 -12.09
N THR A 401 -12.94 11.29 -11.74
CA THR A 401 -14.41 11.17 -11.84
C THR A 401 -14.91 10.83 -13.25
N PRO A 402 -14.30 11.32 -14.35
CA PRO A 402 -14.69 10.96 -15.71
C PRO A 402 -14.36 9.51 -16.11
N LEU A 403 -13.43 8.83 -15.42
CA LEU A 403 -13.01 7.45 -15.71
C LEU A 403 -13.85 6.39 -14.96
N LEU A 404 -14.71 6.83 -14.05
CA LEU A 404 -15.62 5.98 -13.25
C LEU A 404 -17.09 6.06 -13.73
N GLY A 405 -17.32 6.63 -14.92
CA GLY A 405 -18.63 6.73 -15.57
C GLY A 405 -19.12 5.40 -16.14
#